data_AF-A0A2E1PAY9-F1
#
_entry.id   AF-A0A2E1PAY9-F1
#
_cell.length_a   1.000
_cell.length_b   1.000
_cell.length_c   1.000
_cell.angle_alpha   90.00
_cell.angle_beta   90.00
_cell.angle_gamma   90.00
#
_symmetry.space_group_name_H-M   'P 1'
#
loop_
_entity.id
_entity.type
_entity.pdbx_description
1 polymer ?
#
loop_
_entity_poly.entity_id
_entity_poly.type
_entity_poly.pdbx_seq_one_letter_code
_entity_poly.pdbx_strand_id
1 'polypeptide(L)'
;MFKNEITKGIIESFLIISLIIITCLLLFEIKVLLGYVLIASIISLIGQPVVNFLNKKLKFKIISSTLITIFFLISLIIGVISLFVPLIIEQGKNLSLLDIESFQKNIKFLYFELSNYLMTFNINLDQSIFNMDWINEIDFGFIPEILNSLGKTLGNLTIGLLSILFISFFLLKDSSILEKSMFILVPKKSVKKFKKSYESIKILLSRYFAGLVFQIFILFIIYTIVLVIIGTPNALVIAFLCSLLNLIPFIGPFFAGILMILLTMSSYIGFDFSSVILPKATYVAIGFIFGQLIDNFFSQPFIFSNSVKSHPLEIFLIIICSGLLFGPIGMIAAIPTYTAIKVIAKEFFSENRIVRELTKNL
;
A
#
# COMPACT_ATOMS: atom_id res chain seq x y z
N MET A 1 -22.99 -50.35 -19.18
CA MET A 1 -21.80 -49.83 -18.49
C MET A 1 -21.63 -48.32 -18.71
N PHE A 2 -21.63 -47.82 -19.95
CA PHE A 2 -21.48 -46.38 -20.28
C PHE A 2 -22.47 -45.39 -19.65
N LYS A 3 -23.74 -45.77 -19.43
CA LYS A 3 -24.76 -44.85 -18.91
C LYS A 3 -24.52 -44.41 -17.45
N ASN A 4 -23.95 -45.28 -16.62
CA ASN A 4 -23.66 -44.97 -15.21
C ASN A 4 -22.43 -44.08 -15.04
N GLU A 5 -21.45 -44.16 -15.93
CA GLU A 5 -20.26 -43.31 -15.90
C GLU A 5 -20.58 -41.86 -16.26
N ILE A 6 -21.44 -41.65 -17.26
CA ILE A 6 -21.89 -40.31 -17.66
C ILE A 6 -22.74 -39.68 -16.55
N THR A 7 -23.69 -40.43 -15.97
CA THR A 7 -24.52 -39.93 -14.86
C THR A 7 -23.67 -39.61 -13.62
N LYS A 8 -22.68 -40.45 -13.29
CA LYS A 8 -21.75 -40.20 -12.17
C LYS A 8 -20.90 -38.94 -12.41
N GLY A 9 -20.36 -38.78 -13.62
CA GLY A 9 -19.58 -37.59 -13.98
C GLY A 9 -20.38 -36.29 -13.93
N ILE A 10 -21.66 -36.32 -14.34
CA ILE A 10 -22.56 -35.16 -14.24
C ILE A 10 -22.86 -34.82 -12.76
N ILE A 11 -23.14 -35.84 -11.93
CA ILE A 11 -23.40 -35.64 -10.49
C ILE A 11 -22.15 -35.10 -9.78
N GLU A 12 -20.97 -35.66 -10.05
CA GLU A 12 -19.70 -35.17 -9.49
C GLU A 12 -19.41 -33.73 -9.93
N SER A 13 -19.61 -33.42 -11.21
CA SER A 13 -19.43 -32.05 -11.72
C SER A 13 -20.41 -31.06 -11.08
N PHE A 14 -21.68 -31.44 -10.95
CA PHE A 14 -22.70 -30.62 -10.29
C PHE A 14 -22.39 -30.40 -8.80
N LEU A 15 -21.93 -31.44 -8.09
CA LEU A 15 -21.50 -31.34 -6.70
C LEU A 15 -20.27 -30.44 -6.55
N ILE A 16 -19.28 -30.55 -7.44
CA ILE A 16 -18.09 -29.70 -7.43
C ILE A 16 -18.48 -28.23 -7.70
N ILE A 17 -19.32 -27.98 -8.70
CA ILE A 17 -19.80 -26.63 -9.03
C ILE A 17 -20.61 -26.05 -7.86
N SER A 18 -21.54 -26.82 -7.30
CA SER A 18 -22.32 -26.42 -6.12
C SER A 18 -21.43 -26.11 -4.92
N LEU A 19 -20.44 -26.97 -4.64
CA LEU A 19 -19.45 -26.74 -3.58
C LEU A 19 -18.64 -25.46 -3.82
N ILE A 20 -18.21 -25.20 -5.07
CA ILE A 20 -17.51 -23.97 -5.43
C ILE A 20 -18.40 -22.75 -5.21
N ILE A 21 -19.67 -22.78 -5.64
CA ILE A 21 -20.63 -21.68 -5.47
C ILE A 21 -20.88 -21.40 -3.98
N ILE A 22 -21.15 -22.44 -3.19
CA ILE A 22 -21.38 -22.32 -1.74
C ILE A 22 -20.13 -21.78 -1.05
N THR A 23 -18.95 -22.26 -1.43
CA THR A 23 -17.67 -21.76 -0.88
C THR A 23 -17.48 -20.29 -1.24
N CYS A 24 -17.76 -19.88 -2.49
CA CYS A 24 -17.72 -18.47 -2.90
C CYS A 24 -18.70 -17.61 -2.09
N LEU A 25 -19.95 -18.03 -1.93
CA LEU A 25 -20.95 -17.31 -1.15
C LEU A 25 -20.53 -17.14 0.31
N LEU A 26 -20.02 -18.21 0.93
CA LEU A 26 -19.47 -18.14 2.28
C LEU A 26 -18.28 -17.17 2.36
N LEU A 27 -17.36 -17.20 1.39
CA LEU A 27 -16.22 -16.27 1.32
C LEU A 27 -16.66 -14.81 1.19
N PHE A 28 -17.76 -14.53 0.50
CA PHE A 28 -18.33 -13.19 0.41
C PHE A 28 -18.86 -12.70 1.76
N GLU A 29 -19.55 -13.57 2.51
CA GLU A 29 -20.05 -13.25 3.87
C GLU A 29 -18.90 -13.02 4.87
N ILE A 30 -17.83 -13.81 4.80
CA ILE A 30 -16.66 -13.65 5.70
C ILE A 30 -15.58 -12.71 5.16
N LYS A 31 -15.84 -11.97 4.07
CA LYS A 31 -14.85 -11.08 3.42
C LYS A 31 -14.20 -10.10 4.41
N VAL A 32 -14.98 -9.56 5.35
CA VAL A 32 -14.49 -8.64 6.38
C VAL A 32 -13.47 -9.33 7.30
N LEU A 33 -13.76 -10.56 7.73
CA LEU A 33 -12.88 -11.35 8.60
C LEU A 33 -11.60 -11.77 7.87
N LEU A 34 -11.70 -12.12 6.58
CA LEU A 34 -10.53 -12.35 5.73
C LEU A 34 -9.65 -11.09 5.62
N GLY A 35 -10.26 -9.92 5.51
CA GLY A 35 -9.55 -8.64 5.57
C GLY A 35 -8.78 -8.46 6.87
N TYR A 36 -9.37 -8.78 8.02
CA TYR A 36 -8.68 -8.71 9.32
C TYR A 36 -7.50 -9.68 9.39
N VAL A 37 -7.67 -10.91 8.91
CA VAL A 37 -6.60 -11.91 8.87
C VAL A 37 -5.47 -11.47 7.94
N LEU A 38 -5.79 -10.87 6.78
CA LEU A 38 -4.79 -10.33 5.86
C LEU A 38 -3.99 -9.20 6.50
N ILE A 39 -4.66 -8.19 7.07
CA ILE A 39 -3.99 -7.07 7.75
C ILE A 39 -3.14 -7.59 8.93
N ALA A 40 -3.69 -8.48 9.75
CA ALA A 40 -2.97 -9.08 10.86
C ALA A 40 -1.74 -9.89 10.40
N SER A 41 -1.84 -10.56 9.25
CA SER A 41 -0.71 -11.28 8.66
C SER A 41 0.39 -10.33 8.21
N ILE A 42 0.04 -9.19 7.61
CA ILE A 42 1.00 -8.13 7.25
C ILE A 42 1.68 -7.57 8.50
N ILE A 43 0.89 -7.21 9.53
CA ILE A 43 1.41 -6.71 10.81
C ILE A 43 2.34 -7.74 11.46
N SER A 44 1.96 -9.01 11.46
CA SER A 44 2.79 -10.11 11.95
C SER A 44 4.10 -10.23 11.17
N LEU A 45 4.07 -10.15 9.84
CA LEU A 45 5.28 -10.18 9.01
C LEU A 45 6.22 -8.99 9.27
N ILE A 46 5.67 -7.80 9.53
CA ILE A 46 6.43 -6.60 9.91
C ILE A 46 7.01 -6.73 11.32
N GLY A 47 6.24 -7.29 12.26
CA GLY A 47 6.65 -7.48 13.65
C GLY A 47 7.62 -8.64 13.86
N GLN A 48 7.67 -9.62 12.95
CA GLN A 48 8.47 -10.82 13.09
C GLN A 48 9.98 -10.55 13.30
N PRO A 49 10.65 -9.63 12.58
CA PRO A 49 12.05 -9.29 12.84
C PRO A 49 12.26 -8.74 14.25
N VAL A 50 11.34 -7.90 14.75
CA VAL A 50 11.40 -7.33 16.10
C VAL A 50 11.22 -8.43 17.15
N VAL A 51 10.20 -9.29 17.02
CA VAL A 51 10.00 -10.44 17.92
C VAL A 51 11.23 -11.35 17.93
N ASN A 52 11.80 -11.65 16.75
CA ASN A 52 12.98 -12.49 16.64
C ASN A 52 14.22 -11.84 17.27
N PHE A 53 14.37 -10.52 17.15
CA PHE A 53 15.45 -9.78 17.80
C PHE A 53 15.31 -9.81 19.33
N LEU A 54 14.12 -9.50 19.85
CA LEU A 54 13.83 -9.53 21.29
C LEU A 54 14.00 -10.94 21.89
N ASN A 55 13.48 -11.96 21.21
CA ASN A 55 13.54 -13.34 21.67
C ASN A 55 14.95 -13.93 21.54
N LYS A 56 15.57 -13.84 20.35
CA LYS A 56 16.85 -14.54 20.08
C LYS A 56 18.07 -13.76 20.52
N LYS A 57 18.10 -12.43 20.36
CA LYS A 57 19.26 -11.61 20.74
C LYS A 57 19.17 -11.11 22.17
N LEU A 58 18.02 -10.57 22.58
CA LEU A 58 17.82 -10.07 23.96
C LEU A 58 17.32 -11.14 24.95
N LYS A 59 17.08 -12.36 24.48
CA LYS A 59 16.69 -13.53 25.29
C LYS A 59 15.37 -13.35 26.06
N PHE A 60 14.48 -12.49 25.59
CA PHE A 60 13.15 -12.35 26.17
C PHE A 60 12.27 -13.57 25.86
N LYS A 61 11.32 -13.89 26.76
CA LYS A 61 10.31 -14.92 26.48
C LYS A 61 9.50 -14.55 25.24
N ILE A 62 9.06 -15.55 24.46
CA ILE A 62 8.30 -15.31 23.22
C ILE A 62 7.06 -14.45 23.45
N ILE A 63 6.32 -14.69 24.53
CA ILE A 63 5.11 -13.92 24.88
C ILE A 63 5.45 -12.45 25.12
N SER A 64 6.48 -12.17 25.93
CA SER A 64 6.94 -10.80 26.21
C SER A 64 7.42 -10.10 24.94
N SER A 65 8.18 -10.82 24.09
CA SER A 65 8.66 -10.30 22.81
C SER A 65 7.51 -9.90 21.89
N THR A 66 6.46 -10.73 21.82
CA THR A 66 5.25 -10.44 21.04
C THR A 66 4.48 -9.24 21.60
N LEU A 67 4.26 -9.18 22.92
CA LEU A 67 3.55 -8.06 23.57
C LEU A 67 4.27 -6.73 23.33
N ILE A 68 5.59 -6.69 23.55
CA ILE A 68 6.40 -5.50 23.32
C ILE A 68 6.33 -5.07 21.85
N THR A 69 6.41 -6.02 20.92
CA THR A 69 6.33 -5.72 19.48
C THR A 69 4.98 -5.14 19.11
N ILE A 70 3.88 -5.71 19.59
CA ILE A 70 2.53 -5.19 19.30
C ILE A 70 2.33 -3.82 19.93
N PHE A 71 2.76 -3.64 21.17
CA PHE A 71 2.69 -2.34 21.83
C PHE A 71 3.50 -1.27 21.06
N PHE A 72 4.70 -1.62 20.60
CA PHE A 72 5.52 -0.75 19.76
C PHE A 72 4.83 -0.39 18.45
N LEU A 73 4.26 -1.35 17.72
CA LEU A 73 3.54 -1.11 16.46
C LEU A 73 2.27 -0.26 16.69
N ILE A 74 1.50 -0.54 17.74
CA ILE A 74 0.34 0.26 18.12
C ILE A 74 0.77 1.68 18.48
N SER A 75 1.83 1.85 19.26
CA SER A 75 2.33 3.17 19.64
C SER A 75 2.80 3.98 18.42
N LEU A 76 3.39 3.33 17.42
CA LEU A 76 3.78 3.95 16.17
C LEU A 76 2.53 4.41 15.39
N ILE A 77 1.52 3.54 15.27
CA ILE A 77 0.25 3.86 14.61
C ILE A 77 -0.48 5.00 15.33
N ILE A 78 -0.62 4.93 16.66
CA ILE A 78 -1.26 5.97 17.47
C ILE A 78 -0.47 7.26 17.39
N GLY A 79 0.87 7.23 17.44
CA GLY A 79 1.71 8.41 17.30
C GLY A 79 1.54 9.10 15.96
N VAL A 80 1.43 8.33 14.88
CA VAL A 80 1.11 8.86 13.54
C VAL A 80 -0.31 9.46 13.51
N ILE A 81 -1.31 8.75 14.04
CA ILE A 81 -2.71 9.21 14.07
C ILE A 81 -2.86 10.46 14.95
N SER A 82 -2.17 10.55 16.09
CA SER A 82 -2.28 11.68 17.01
C SER A 82 -1.64 12.95 16.45
N LEU A 83 -0.63 12.82 15.58
CA LEU A 83 -0.15 13.94 14.76
C LEU A 83 -1.20 14.33 13.71
N PHE A 84 -1.96 13.36 13.21
CA PHE A 84 -2.94 13.53 12.13
C PHE A 84 -4.25 14.17 12.59
N VAL A 85 -4.84 13.71 13.69
CA VAL A 85 -6.20 14.08 14.11
C VAL A 85 -6.35 15.59 14.38
N PRO A 86 -5.47 16.27 15.13
CA PRO A 86 -5.58 17.70 15.36
C PRO A 86 -5.45 18.48 14.05
N LEU A 87 -4.51 18.06 13.21
CA LEU A 87 -4.24 18.65 11.91
C LEU A 87 -5.40 18.43 10.92
N ILE A 88 -6.03 17.25 10.89
CA ILE A 88 -7.24 16.97 10.11
C ILE A 88 -8.43 17.71 10.69
N ILE A 89 -8.52 17.95 12.00
CA ILE A 89 -9.63 18.71 12.57
C ILE A 89 -9.44 20.21 12.30
N GLU A 90 -8.22 20.72 12.33
CA GLU A 90 -7.91 22.13 12.10
C GLU A 90 -7.91 22.47 10.61
N GLN A 91 -7.24 21.65 9.79
CA GLN A 91 -7.35 21.71 8.35
C GLN A 91 -8.73 21.32 7.91
N GLY A 92 -9.31 20.26 8.45
CA GLY A 92 -10.70 19.92 8.20
C GLY A 92 -11.63 21.03 8.62
N LYS A 93 -11.46 21.81 9.69
CA LYS A 93 -12.32 23.00 9.92
C LYS A 93 -12.08 24.13 8.92
N ASN A 94 -10.88 24.23 8.34
CA ASN A 94 -10.53 25.15 7.24
C ASN A 94 -10.82 24.58 5.82
N LEU A 95 -11.09 23.28 5.70
CA LEU A 95 -11.35 22.46 4.52
C LEU A 95 -12.67 21.68 4.69
N SER A 96 -13.59 22.08 5.58
CA SER A 96 -14.55 21.13 6.16
C SER A 96 -15.53 20.61 5.15
N LEU A 97 -15.29 19.37 4.77
CA LEU A 97 -16.28 18.34 4.50
C LEU A 97 -17.15 18.52 3.24
N LEU A 98 -17.10 19.63 2.51
CA LEU A 98 -17.97 19.87 1.34
C LEU A 98 -17.37 20.79 0.26
N ASP A 99 -16.05 20.81 0.06
CA ASP A 99 -15.51 21.74 -0.94
C ASP A 99 -14.40 21.11 -1.81
N ILE A 100 -14.67 19.90 -2.32
CA ILE A 100 -14.05 19.43 -3.58
C ILE A 100 -14.15 20.56 -4.61
N GLU A 101 -15.27 21.31 -4.60
CA GLU A 101 -15.47 22.51 -5.41
C GLU A 101 -14.42 23.60 -5.15
N SER A 102 -14.09 23.93 -3.89
CA SER A 102 -12.99 24.86 -3.56
C SER A 102 -11.62 24.32 -3.94
N PHE A 103 -11.34 23.02 -3.72
CA PHE A 103 -10.09 22.43 -4.20
C PHE A 103 -10.00 22.51 -5.73
N GLN A 104 -11.05 22.13 -6.45
CA GLN A 104 -11.14 22.28 -7.90
C GLN A 104 -11.01 23.75 -8.32
N LYS A 105 -11.61 24.70 -7.59
CA LYS A 105 -11.50 26.14 -7.84
C LYS A 105 -10.08 26.63 -7.65
N ASN A 106 -9.37 26.15 -6.62
CA ASN A 106 -7.98 26.48 -6.37
C ASN A 106 -7.08 25.93 -7.49
N ILE A 107 -7.32 24.69 -7.94
CA ILE A 107 -6.61 24.12 -9.09
C ILE A 107 -6.87 24.94 -10.36
N LYS A 108 -8.13 25.30 -10.63
CA LYS A 108 -8.50 26.15 -11.76
C LYS A 108 -7.82 27.51 -11.68
N PHE A 109 -7.83 28.16 -10.52
CA PHE A 109 -7.14 29.42 -10.29
C PHE A 109 -5.64 29.32 -10.56
N LEU A 110 -4.98 28.30 -10.02
CA LEU A 110 -3.54 28.06 -10.24
C LEU A 110 -3.23 27.78 -11.72
N TYR A 111 -4.11 27.08 -12.44
CA TYR A 111 -3.97 26.90 -13.88
C TYR A 111 -4.08 28.24 -14.62
N PHE A 112 -5.05 29.09 -14.28
CA PHE A 112 -5.19 30.40 -14.93
C PHE A 112 -3.97 31.29 -14.70
N GLU A 113 -3.45 31.33 -13.47
CA GLU A 113 -2.23 32.06 -13.14
C GLU A 113 -1.02 31.50 -13.91
N LEU A 114 -0.88 30.17 -13.98
CA LEU A 114 0.18 29.53 -14.75
C LEU A 114 0.05 29.82 -16.26
N SER A 115 -1.18 29.78 -16.81
CA SER A 115 -1.46 30.09 -18.21
C SER A 115 -1.11 31.53 -18.54
N ASN A 116 -1.53 32.49 -17.71
CA ASN A 116 -1.19 33.90 -17.87
C ASN A 116 0.33 34.13 -17.79
N TYR A 117 1.00 33.50 -16.83
CA TYR A 117 2.46 33.57 -16.71
C TYR A 117 3.16 33.01 -17.96
N LEU A 118 2.74 31.86 -18.47
CA LEU A 118 3.33 31.23 -19.65
C LEU A 118 3.01 31.97 -20.96
N MET A 119 1.85 32.64 -21.05
CA MET A 119 1.54 33.52 -22.18
C MET A 119 2.54 34.68 -22.30
N THR A 120 3.13 35.16 -21.19
CA THR A 120 4.20 36.17 -21.26
C THR A 120 5.47 35.66 -21.98
N PHE A 121 5.62 34.32 -22.10
CA PHE A 121 6.68 33.65 -22.84
C PHE A 121 6.19 33.07 -24.19
N ASN A 122 5.03 33.50 -24.70
CA ASN A 122 4.37 32.97 -25.90
C ASN A 122 4.03 31.45 -25.85
N ILE A 123 3.85 30.88 -24.66
CA ILE A 123 3.43 29.48 -24.48
C ILE A 123 1.93 29.48 -24.15
N ASN A 124 1.10 28.95 -25.06
CA ASN A 124 -0.34 28.86 -24.85
C ASN A 124 -0.74 27.47 -24.31
N LEU A 125 -1.13 27.41 -23.04
CA LEU A 125 -1.57 26.16 -22.40
C LEU A 125 -2.94 25.68 -22.90
N ASP A 126 -3.81 26.57 -23.37
CA ASP A 126 -5.19 26.20 -23.76
C ASP A 126 -5.24 25.37 -25.05
N GLN A 127 -4.17 25.41 -25.86
CA GLN A 127 -3.99 24.55 -27.04
C GLN A 127 -3.16 23.29 -26.75
N SER A 128 -2.75 23.07 -25.49
CA SER A 128 -1.93 21.94 -25.08
C SER A 128 -2.75 20.77 -24.55
N ILE A 129 -2.11 19.61 -24.38
CA ILE A 129 -2.68 18.40 -23.74
C ILE A 129 -3.10 18.67 -22.28
N PHE A 130 -2.66 19.79 -21.69
CA PHE A 130 -2.97 20.21 -20.33
C PHE A 130 -4.18 21.16 -20.23
N ASN A 131 -5.07 21.22 -21.23
CA ASN A 131 -6.27 22.07 -21.21
C ASN A 131 -7.18 21.82 -19.98
N MET A 132 -8.08 22.72 -19.59
CA MET A 132 -8.86 22.53 -18.34
C MET A 132 -9.77 21.28 -18.27
N ASP A 133 -9.99 20.59 -19.38
CA ASP A 133 -10.94 19.47 -19.46
C ASP A 133 -10.54 18.30 -18.54
N TRP A 134 -9.23 18.01 -18.40
CA TRP A 134 -8.76 16.93 -17.51
C TRP A 134 -9.08 17.19 -16.04
N ILE A 135 -9.17 18.45 -15.59
CA ILE A 135 -9.50 18.79 -14.20
C ILE A 135 -10.97 18.48 -13.90
N ASN A 136 -11.85 18.61 -14.89
CA ASN A 136 -13.27 18.29 -14.74
C ASN A 136 -13.54 16.78 -14.83
N GLU A 137 -12.66 16.02 -15.51
CA GLU A 137 -12.76 14.57 -15.64
C GLU A 137 -12.11 13.80 -14.49
N ILE A 138 -11.19 14.41 -13.72
CA ILE A 138 -10.61 13.80 -12.53
C ILE A 138 -11.61 13.87 -11.37
N ASP A 139 -12.08 12.69 -10.96
CA ASP A 139 -12.81 12.56 -9.71
C ASP A 139 -11.85 12.71 -8.53
N PHE A 140 -11.77 13.91 -7.94
CA PHE A 140 -11.01 14.18 -6.72
C PHE A 140 -11.68 13.58 -5.45
N GLY A 141 -12.86 12.96 -5.59
CA GLY A 141 -13.57 12.27 -4.53
C GLY A 141 -12.78 11.15 -3.87
N PHE A 142 -11.76 10.60 -4.55
CA PHE A 142 -10.87 9.58 -3.96
C PHE A 142 -10.14 10.06 -2.70
N ILE A 143 -9.78 11.35 -2.61
CA ILE A 143 -9.04 11.89 -1.44
C ILE A 143 -9.96 11.93 -0.21
N PRO A 144 -11.14 12.59 -0.26
CA PRO A 144 -12.11 12.50 0.82
C PRO A 144 -12.57 11.07 1.11
N GLU A 145 -12.69 10.19 0.11
CA GLU A 145 -13.06 8.79 0.34
C GLU A 145 -11.98 8.00 1.09
N ILE A 146 -10.70 8.19 0.76
CA ILE A 146 -9.58 7.62 1.53
C ILE A 146 -9.59 8.21 2.95
N LEU A 147 -9.73 9.52 3.11
CA LEU A 147 -9.75 10.14 4.43
C LEU A 147 -10.98 9.76 5.27
N ASN A 148 -12.16 9.65 4.66
CA ASN A 148 -13.39 9.21 5.31
C ASN A 148 -13.38 7.72 5.59
N SER A 149 -12.79 6.88 4.73
CA SER A 149 -12.63 5.46 5.00
C SER A 149 -11.64 5.24 6.13
N LEU A 150 -10.53 5.98 6.17
CA LEU A 150 -9.63 6.02 7.33
C LEU A 150 -10.37 6.52 8.57
N GLY A 151 -11.10 7.64 8.49
CA GLY A 151 -11.87 8.21 9.60
C GLY A 151 -12.98 7.29 10.12
N LYS A 152 -13.72 6.61 9.26
CA LYS A 152 -14.72 5.59 9.61
C LYS A 152 -14.08 4.34 10.18
N THR A 153 -12.95 3.92 9.62
CA THR A 153 -12.15 2.83 10.16
C THR A 153 -11.71 3.20 11.57
N LEU A 154 -11.21 4.43 11.77
CA LEU A 154 -10.80 5.02 13.05
C LEU A 154 -11.96 5.27 14.04
N GLY A 155 -13.17 5.57 13.54
CA GLY A 155 -14.36 5.84 14.35
C GLY A 155 -15.09 4.57 14.83
N ASN A 156 -15.03 3.49 14.06
CA ASN A 156 -15.60 2.18 14.41
C ASN A 156 -14.58 1.25 15.12
N LEU A 157 -13.50 1.80 15.70
CA LEU A 157 -12.35 1.07 16.25
C LEU A 157 -12.58 0.44 17.63
N THR A 158 -13.40 -0.59 17.70
CA THR A 158 -13.26 -1.52 18.84
C THR A 158 -13.09 -2.94 18.33
N ILE A 159 -14.08 -3.48 17.64
CA ILE A 159 -14.10 -4.90 17.29
C ILE A 159 -13.05 -5.23 16.22
N GLY A 160 -12.93 -4.42 15.16
CA GLY A 160 -12.00 -4.69 14.06
C GLY A 160 -10.53 -4.55 14.47
N LEU A 161 -10.19 -3.46 15.15
CA LEU A 161 -8.82 -3.23 15.65
C LEU A 161 -8.43 -4.30 16.67
N LEU A 162 -9.30 -4.59 17.64
CA LEU A 162 -9.04 -5.62 18.63
C LEU A 162 -8.87 -7.00 17.97
N SER A 163 -9.70 -7.31 16.96
CA SER A 163 -9.59 -8.55 16.18
C SER A 163 -8.26 -8.63 15.43
N ILE A 164 -7.84 -7.57 14.74
CA ILE A 164 -6.56 -7.50 14.03
C ILE A 164 -5.40 -7.68 15.01
N LEU A 165 -5.43 -7.00 16.16
CA LEU A 165 -4.39 -7.10 17.19
C LEU A 165 -4.33 -8.50 17.81
N PHE A 166 -5.49 -9.06 18.13
CA PHE A 166 -5.62 -10.40 18.68
C PHE A 166 -5.08 -11.45 17.69
N ILE A 167 -5.51 -11.40 16.43
CA ILE A 167 -5.01 -12.30 15.38
C ILE A 167 -3.50 -12.10 15.21
N SER A 168 -3.01 -10.86 15.14
CA SER A 168 -1.57 -10.56 15.01
C SER A 168 -0.76 -11.13 16.17
N PHE A 169 -1.27 -11.04 17.40
CA PHE A 169 -0.65 -11.63 18.58
C PHE A 169 -0.47 -13.14 18.44
N PHE A 170 -1.51 -13.86 18.06
CA PHE A 170 -1.41 -15.31 17.88
C PHE A 170 -0.55 -15.69 16.67
N LEU A 171 -0.62 -14.93 15.56
CA LEU A 171 0.25 -15.15 14.41
C LEU A 171 1.75 -14.96 14.75
N LEU A 172 2.08 -14.00 15.61
CA LEU A 172 3.46 -13.75 16.06
C LEU A 172 3.93 -14.77 17.10
N LYS A 173 3.13 -14.96 18.16
CA LYS A 173 3.46 -15.83 19.30
C LYS A 173 3.51 -17.30 18.89
N ASP A 174 2.47 -17.78 18.20
CA ASP A 174 2.25 -19.19 17.92
C ASP A 174 2.57 -19.55 16.46
N SER A 175 3.41 -18.73 15.80
CA SER A 175 3.84 -18.90 14.40
C SER A 175 4.28 -20.33 14.05
N SER A 176 5.04 -20.98 14.94
CA SER A 176 5.50 -22.36 14.73
C SER A 176 4.41 -23.42 14.85
N ILE A 177 3.39 -23.19 15.68
CA ILE A 177 2.28 -24.12 15.85
C ILE A 177 1.36 -24.02 14.64
N LEU A 178 1.02 -22.79 14.23
CA LEU A 178 0.23 -22.53 13.05
C LEU A 178 0.86 -23.10 11.78
N GLU A 179 2.18 -22.96 11.63
CA GLU A 179 2.94 -23.57 10.53
C GLU A 179 2.79 -25.10 10.51
N LYS A 180 2.96 -25.77 11.67
CA LYS A 180 2.81 -27.22 11.77
C LYS A 180 1.38 -27.67 11.46
N SER A 181 0.37 -26.94 11.91
CA SER A 181 -1.03 -27.25 11.64
C SER A 181 -1.35 -27.20 10.15
N MET A 182 -0.79 -26.22 9.41
CA MET A 182 -0.97 -26.12 7.96
C MET A 182 -0.38 -27.34 7.24
N PHE A 183 0.73 -27.91 7.73
CA PHE A 183 1.34 -29.10 7.11
C PHE A 183 0.52 -30.38 7.27
N ILE A 184 -0.38 -30.46 8.25
CA ILE A 184 -1.25 -31.63 8.46
C ILE A 184 -2.32 -31.71 7.36
N LEU A 185 -2.76 -30.57 6.83
CA LEU A 185 -3.79 -30.49 5.79
C LEU A 185 -3.26 -30.81 4.39
N VAL A 186 -1.94 -30.89 4.22
CA VAL A 186 -1.28 -31.10 2.93
C VAL A 186 -0.96 -32.58 2.72
N PRO A 187 -1.26 -33.16 1.53
CA PRO A 187 -0.90 -34.55 1.23
C PRO A 187 0.59 -34.82 1.44
N LYS A 188 0.95 -35.94 2.07
CA LYS A 188 2.34 -36.30 2.44
C LYS A 188 3.36 -36.12 1.29
N LYS A 189 2.96 -36.42 0.05
CA LYS A 189 3.80 -36.27 -1.16
C LYS A 189 4.21 -34.81 -1.45
N SER A 190 3.39 -33.84 -1.03
CA SER A 190 3.55 -32.42 -1.32
C SER A 190 4.05 -31.60 -0.12
N VAL A 191 4.13 -32.19 1.09
CA VAL A 191 4.52 -31.49 2.32
C VAL A 191 5.87 -30.79 2.18
N LYS A 192 6.86 -31.43 1.55
CA LYS A 192 8.19 -30.83 1.35
C LYS A 192 8.13 -29.58 0.46
N LYS A 193 7.38 -29.64 -0.64
CA LYS A 193 7.18 -28.51 -1.58
C LYS A 193 6.41 -27.37 -0.91
N PHE A 194 5.37 -27.70 -0.15
CA PHE A 194 4.56 -26.73 0.58
C PHE A 194 5.39 -26.02 1.67
N LYS A 195 6.14 -26.76 2.48
CA LYS A 195 7.03 -26.17 3.51
C LYS A 195 8.02 -25.20 2.90
N LYS A 196 8.69 -25.59 1.81
CA LYS A 196 9.64 -24.74 1.11
C LYS A 196 8.99 -23.48 0.51
N SER A 197 7.78 -23.62 -0.03
CA SER A 197 6.99 -22.49 -0.51
C SER A 197 6.65 -21.53 0.64
N TYR A 198 6.14 -22.05 1.74
CA TYR A 198 5.75 -21.27 2.92
C TYR A 198 6.91 -20.48 3.51
N GLU A 199 8.06 -21.13 3.73
CA GLU A 199 9.27 -20.48 4.25
C GLU A 199 9.76 -19.38 3.31
N SER A 200 9.75 -19.63 2.00
CA SER A 200 10.18 -18.67 0.99
C SER A 200 9.25 -17.46 0.93
N ILE A 201 7.92 -17.67 0.92
CA ILE A 201 6.92 -16.58 0.96
C ILE A 201 7.09 -15.76 2.23
N LYS A 202 7.21 -16.40 3.39
CA LYS A 202 7.38 -15.72 4.67
C LYS A 202 8.62 -14.81 4.67
N ILE A 203 9.75 -15.30 4.18
CA ILE A 203 11.00 -14.52 4.13
C ILE A 203 10.87 -13.34 3.15
N LEU A 204 10.37 -13.59 1.93
CA LEU A 204 10.23 -12.58 0.89
C LEU A 204 9.25 -11.48 1.31
N LEU A 205 8.07 -11.85 1.82
CA LEU A 205 7.07 -10.89 2.26
C LEU A 205 7.49 -10.14 3.53
N SER A 206 8.15 -10.79 4.49
CA SER A 206 8.66 -10.09 5.68
C SER A 206 9.70 -9.03 5.32
N ARG A 207 10.62 -9.34 4.40
CA ARG A 207 11.60 -8.35 3.89
C ARG A 207 10.92 -7.24 3.10
N TYR A 208 9.94 -7.58 2.26
CA TYR A 208 9.18 -6.61 1.49
C TYR A 208 8.46 -5.60 2.39
N PHE A 209 7.65 -6.07 3.34
CA PHE A 209 6.88 -5.17 4.21
C PHE A 209 7.76 -4.38 5.18
N ALA A 210 8.82 -5.00 5.75
CA ALA A 210 9.79 -4.25 6.57
C ALA A 210 10.50 -3.18 5.74
N GLY A 211 10.82 -3.51 4.50
CA GLY A 211 11.37 -2.59 3.50
C GLY A 211 10.44 -1.40 3.21
N LEU A 212 9.15 -1.65 2.98
CA LEU A 212 8.15 -0.59 2.76
C LEU A 212 8.02 0.34 3.96
N VAL A 213 8.00 -0.19 5.20
CA VAL A 213 7.93 0.65 6.41
C VAL A 213 9.17 1.56 6.48
N PHE A 214 10.35 1.02 6.18
CA PHE A 214 11.59 1.80 6.14
C PHE A 214 11.58 2.85 5.02
N GLN A 215 11.05 2.50 3.84
CA GLN A 215 10.88 3.40 2.70
C GLN A 215 10.02 4.61 3.05
N ILE A 216 8.83 4.36 3.60
CA ILE A 216 7.88 5.39 4.01
C ILE A 216 8.54 6.29 5.05
N PHE A 217 9.24 5.71 6.01
CA PHE A 217 9.91 6.47 7.06
C PHE A 217 11.01 7.40 6.51
N ILE A 218 11.86 6.91 5.61
CA ILE A 218 12.89 7.73 4.95
C ILE A 218 12.25 8.89 4.19
N LEU A 219 11.26 8.58 3.34
CA LEU A 219 10.60 9.59 2.52
C LEU A 219 9.84 10.61 3.36
N PHE A 220 9.18 10.15 4.43
CA PHE A 220 8.52 11.03 5.38
C PHE A 220 9.48 12.05 5.99
N ILE A 221 10.68 11.61 6.41
CA ILE A 221 11.70 12.51 6.96
C ILE A 221 12.17 13.51 5.89
N ILE A 222 12.55 13.03 4.71
CA ILE A 222 13.06 13.89 3.62
C ILE A 222 12.02 14.93 3.25
N TYR A 223 10.78 14.52 3.00
CA TYR A 223 9.70 15.42 2.61
C TYR A 223 9.31 16.38 3.72
N THR A 224 9.34 15.95 4.98
CA THR A 224 9.13 16.84 6.12
C THR A 224 10.20 17.92 6.16
N ILE A 225 11.48 17.56 6.02
CA ILE A 225 12.59 18.53 6.03
C ILE A 225 12.42 19.54 4.89
N VAL A 226 12.16 19.07 3.67
CA VAL A 226 11.94 19.94 2.50
C VAL A 226 10.80 20.94 2.76
N LEU A 227 9.64 20.45 3.20
CA LEU A 227 8.45 21.28 3.41
C LEU A 227 8.61 22.24 4.59
N VAL A 228 9.30 21.82 5.67
CA VAL A 228 9.59 22.68 6.82
C VAL A 228 10.57 23.80 6.44
N ILE A 229 11.63 23.50 5.67
CA ILE A 229 12.59 24.50 5.20
C ILE A 229 11.90 25.57 4.35
N ILE A 230 10.96 25.17 3.50
CA ILE A 230 10.20 26.07 2.62
C ILE A 230 9.13 26.84 3.40
N GLY A 231 8.83 26.40 4.63
CA GLY A 231 7.83 27.00 5.51
C GLY A 231 6.40 26.65 5.09
N THR A 232 6.19 25.50 4.43
CA THR A 232 4.86 25.06 4.01
C THR A 232 4.03 24.71 5.25
N PRO A 233 2.86 25.34 5.44
CA PRO A 233 1.92 24.95 6.48
C PRO A 233 1.63 23.45 6.41
N ASN A 234 1.50 22.81 7.57
CA ASN A 234 1.15 21.38 7.67
C ASN A 234 2.15 20.43 6.97
N ALA A 235 3.43 20.83 6.88
CA ALA A 235 4.51 20.05 6.28
C ALA A 235 4.50 18.56 6.65
N LEU A 236 4.30 18.23 7.93
CA LEU A 236 4.26 16.85 8.43
C LEU A 236 3.11 16.03 7.79
N VAL A 237 1.92 16.61 7.64
CA VAL A 237 0.77 15.90 7.08
C VAL A 237 0.98 15.62 5.60
N ILE A 238 1.41 16.65 4.86
CA ILE A 238 1.67 16.56 3.42
C ILE A 238 2.78 15.54 3.18
N ALA A 239 3.90 15.62 3.91
CA ALA A 239 5.01 14.68 3.82
C ALA A 239 4.56 13.25 4.09
N PHE A 240 3.76 13.03 5.12
CA PHE A 240 3.28 11.69 5.48
C PHE A 240 2.35 11.12 4.40
N LEU A 241 1.36 11.88 3.95
CA LEU A 241 0.43 11.43 2.91
C LEU A 241 1.17 11.10 1.61
N CYS A 242 2.13 11.95 1.21
CA CYS A 242 2.96 11.70 0.03
C CYS A 242 3.87 10.48 0.22
N SER A 243 4.42 10.27 1.42
CA SER A 243 5.20 9.07 1.74
C SER A 243 4.35 7.79 1.73
N LEU A 244 3.10 7.86 2.20
CA LEU A 244 2.15 6.74 2.16
C LEU A 244 1.75 6.39 0.74
N LEU A 245 1.54 7.36 -0.14
CA LEU A 245 1.21 7.11 -1.54
C LEU A 245 2.30 6.27 -2.23
N ASN A 246 3.57 6.39 -1.82
CA ASN A 246 4.66 5.54 -2.32
C ASN A 246 4.54 4.05 -1.95
N LEU A 247 3.54 3.64 -1.16
CA LEU A 247 3.18 2.22 -0.99
C LEU A 247 2.79 1.54 -2.30
N ILE A 248 2.30 2.31 -3.28
CA ILE A 248 1.93 1.81 -4.61
C ILE A 248 3.10 2.11 -5.56
N PRO A 249 3.90 1.11 -5.99
CA PRO A 249 5.07 1.38 -6.82
C PRO A 249 4.69 1.98 -8.18
N PHE A 250 5.58 2.83 -8.71
CA PHE A 250 5.46 3.59 -9.95
C PHE A 250 4.34 4.65 -9.98
N ILE A 251 3.15 4.29 -9.51
CA ILE A 251 1.96 5.13 -9.55
C ILE A 251 1.92 6.08 -8.34
N GLY A 252 2.27 5.57 -7.16
CA GLY A 252 2.38 6.32 -5.92
C GLY A 252 3.28 7.55 -6.02
N PRO A 253 4.55 7.41 -6.45
CA PRO A 253 5.44 8.55 -6.66
C PRO A 253 4.86 9.64 -7.57
N PHE A 254 4.20 9.25 -8.65
CA PHE A 254 3.62 10.19 -9.60
C PHE A 254 2.53 11.04 -8.93
N PHE A 255 1.55 10.40 -8.28
CA PHE A 255 0.49 11.12 -7.57
C PHE A 255 1.01 11.88 -6.35
N ALA A 256 1.98 11.34 -5.63
CA ALA A 256 2.60 12.00 -4.48
C ALA A 256 3.28 13.31 -4.87
N GLY A 257 4.01 13.34 -6.00
CA GLY A 257 4.70 14.55 -6.47
C GLY A 257 3.70 15.65 -6.85
N ILE A 258 2.69 15.29 -7.66
CA ILE A 258 1.61 16.21 -8.04
C ILE A 258 0.94 16.77 -6.79
N LEU A 259 0.52 15.89 -5.88
CA LEU A 259 -0.20 16.27 -4.69
C LEU A 259 0.66 17.14 -3.74
N MET A 260 1.95 16.84 -3.58
CA MET A 260 2.85 17.65 -2.76
C MET A 260 3.01 19.07 -3.29
N ILE A 261 3.17 19.21 -4.61
CA ILE A 261 3.29 20.51 -5.28
C ILE A 261 1.97 21.28 -5.14
N LEU A 262 0.83 20.65 -5.46
CA LEU A 262 -0.48 21.27 -5.39
C LEU A 262 -0.85 21.71 -3.98
N LEU A 263 -0.63 20.88 -2.96
CA LEU A 263 -0.89 21.24 -1.57
C LEU A 263 0.03 22.36 -1.07
N THR A 264 1.28 22.38 -1.54
CA THR A 264 2.19 23.50 -1.27
C THR A 264 1.66 24.79 -1.89
N MET A 265 1.32 24.78 -3.19
CA MET A 265 0.78 25.95 -3.88
C MET A 265 -0.51 26.45 -3.24
N SER A 266 -1.41 25.52 -2.89
CA SER A 266 -2.68 25.83 -2.24
C SER A 266 -2.50 26.48 -0.87
N SER A 267 -1.40 26.19 -0.18
CA SER A 267 -1.10 26.78 1.14
C SER A 267 -0.68 28.25 1.06
N TYR A 268 -0.40 28.77 -0.14
CA TYR A 268 -0.01 30.16 -0.38
C TYR A 268 -0.98 30.89 -1.32
N ILE A 269 -2.22 30.41 -1.44
CA ILE A 269 -3.26 31.14 -2.18
C ILE A 269 -3.47 32.51 -1.53
N GLY A 270 -3.56 33.55 -2.36
CA GLY A 270 -3.64 34.95 -1.94
C GLY A 270 -2.29 35.68 -1.94
N PHE A 271 -1.17 34.97 -2.10
CA PHE A 271 0.13 35.57 -2.40
C PHE A 271 0.36 35.67 -3.91
N ASP A 272 1.29 36.52 -4.31
CA ASP A 272 1.66 36.70 -5.71
C ASP A 272 2.24 35.40 -6.33
N PHE A 273 1.71 35.02 -7.49
CA PHE A 273 2.03 33.74 -8.11
C PHE A 273 3.50 33.64 -8.52
N SER A 274 4.03 34.69 -9.16
CA SER A 274 5.36 34.66 -9.78
C SER A 274 6.48 34.77 -8.75
N SER A 275 6.28 35.56 -7.70
CA SER A 275 7.30 35.83 -6.68
C SER A 275 7.27 34.88 -5.49
N VAL A 276 6.11 34.28 -5.17
CA VAL A 276 5.95 33.42 -3.98
C VAL A 276 5.55 32.00 -4.34
N ILE A 277 4.42 31.81 -5.04
CA ILE A 277 3.84 30.48 -5.25
C ILE A 277 4.76 29.62 -6.13
N LEU A 278 5.15 30.14 -7.30
CA LEU A 278 5.93 29.41 -8.30
C LEU A 278 7.35 29.05 -7.80
N PRO A 279 8.12 29.94 -7.16
CA PRO A 279 9.42 29.58 -6.61
C PRO A 279 9.32 28.52 -5.51
N LYS A 280 8.35 28.62 -4.59
CA LYS A 280 8.15 27.63 -3.52
C LYS A 280 7.74 26.27 -4.07
N ALA A 281 6.82 26.24 -5.02
CA ALA A 281 6.42 25.02 -5.73
C ALA A 281 7.61 24.35 -6.42
N THR A 282 8.48 25.15 -7.04
CA THR A 282 9.69 24.67 -7.72
C THR A 282 10.70 24.09 -6.73
N TYR A 283 10.95 24.76 -5.59
CA TYR A 283 11.81 24.22 -4.54
C TYR A 283 11.27 22.93 -3.93
N VAL A 284 9.94 22.84 -3.72
CA VAL A 284 9.30 21.58 -3.30
C VAL A 284 9.47 20.50 -4.36
N ALA A 285 9.27 20.81 -5.64
CA ALA A 285 9.46 19.85 -6.73
C ALA A 285 10.89 19.31 -6.78
N ILE A 286 11.90 20.18 -6.62
CA ILE A 286 13.31 19.79 -6.54
C ILE A 286 13.56 18.88 -5.34
N GLY A 287 13.05 19.25 -4.16
CA GLY A 287 13.18 18.44 -2.94
C GLY A 287 12.47 17.09 -3.06
N PHE A 288 11.32 17.04 -3.72
CA PHE A 288 10.60 15.81 -4.04
C PHE A 288 11.42 14.91 -4.97
N ILE A 289 11.95 15.46 -6.06
CA ILE A 289 12.82 14.73 -6.99
C ILE A 289 14.03 14.19 -6.24
N PHE A 290 14.66 14.97 -5.37
CA PHE A 290 15.77 14.51 -4.54
C PHE A 290 15.39 13.32 -3.66
N GLY A 291 14.23 13.38 -2.99
CA GLY A 291 13.70 12.25 -2.22
C GLY A 291 13.44 11.01 -3.08
N GLN A 292 12.91 11.18 -4.29
CA GLN A 292 12.69 10.09 -5.24
C GLN A 292 14.00 9.51 -5.79
N LEU A 293 15.05 10.31 -5.96
CA LEU A 293 16.38 9.79 -6.31
C LEU A 293 16.91 8.90 -5.18
N ILE A 294 16.78 9.34 -3.92
CA ILE A 294 17.15 8.50 -2.78
C ILE A 294 16.32 7.21 -2.77
N ASP A 295 15.02 7.30 -3.02
CA ASP A 295 14.16 6.12 -3.10
C ASP A 295 14.60 5.14 -4.19
N ASN A 296 14.77 5.64 -5.41
CA ASN A 296 15.08 4.82 -6.58
C ASN A 296 16.48 4.18 -6.51
N PHE A 297 17.46 4.85 -5.89
CA PHE A 297 18.83 4.35 -5.81
C PHE A 297 19.15 3.58 -4.53
N PHE A 298 18.43 3.82 -3.42
CA PHE A 298 18.72 3.17 -2.14
C PHE A 298 17.56 2.29 -1.66
N SER A 299 16.38 2.88 -1.47
CA SER A 299 15.24 2.16 -0.90
C SER A 299 14.75 1.05 -1.83
N GLN A 300 14.44 1.35 -3.08
CA GLN A 300 13.86 0.39 -4.02
C GLN A 300 14.78 -0.81 -4.29
N PRO A 301 16.10 -0.65 -4.54
CA PRO A 301 16.98 -1.79 -4.68
C PRO A 301 16.98 -2.65 -3.41
N PHE A 302 17.13 -2.04 -2.23
CA PHE A 302 17.12 -2.77 -0.98
C PHE A 302 15.85 -3.60 -0.77
N ILE A 303 14.69 -3.05 -1.16
CA ILE A 303 13.37 -3.65 -0.97
C ILE A 303 13.08 -4.69 -2.07
N PHE A 304 13.08 -4.28 -3.34
CA PHE A 304 12.58 -5.08 -4.46
C PHE A 304 13.59 -6.12 -4.94
N SER A 305 14.89 -5.79 -4.98
CA SER A 305 15.91 -6.74 -5.46
C SER A 305 16.08 -7.93 -4.51
N ASN A 306 15.84 -7.71 -3.21
CA ASN A 306 16.01 -8.74 -2.18
C ASN A 306 14.71 -9.47 -1.79
N SER A 307 13.55 -8.95 -2.21
CA SER A 307 12.24 -9.42 -1.71
C SER A 307 11.24 -9.84 -2.78
N VAL A 308 11.24 -9.24 -3.97
CA VAL A 308 10.24 -9.57 -5.02
C VAL A 308 10.88 -10.33 -6.18
N LYS A 309 12.17 -10.06 -6.48
CA LYS A 309 12.96 -10.74 -7.53
C LYS A 309 12.20 -10.90 -8.86
N SER A 310 11.48 -9.85 -9.23
CA SER A 310 10.66 -9.75 -10.43
C SER A 310 11.12 -8.63 -11.33
N HIS A 311 10.87 -8.78 -12.62
CA HIS A 311 11.15 -7.72 -13.58
C HIS A 311 10.24 -6.51 -13.31
N PRO A 312 10.71 -5.25 -13.38
CA PRO A 312 9.86 -4.08 -13.15
C PRO A 312 8.58 -4.06 -14.00
N LEU A 313 8.67 -4.45 -15.28
CA LEU A 313 7.51 -4.57 -16.17
C LEU A 313 6.44 -5.55 -15.66
N GLU A 314 6.86 -6.67 -15.07
CA GLU A 314 5.94 -7.67 -14.51
C GLU A 314 5.15 -7.06 -13.35
N ILE A 315 5.85 -6.41 -12.42
CA ILE A 315 5.26 -5.72 -11.26
C ILE A 315 4.27 -4.64 -11.74
N PHE A 316 4.68 -3.82 -12.71
CA PHE A 316 3.84 -2.76 -13.27
C PHE A 316 2.53 -3.30 -13.85
N LEU A 317 2.58 -4.35 -14.67
CA LEU A 317 1.39 -4.95 -15.27
C LEU A 317 0.43 -5.51 -14.20
N ILE A 318 0.96 -6.19 -13.18
CA ILE A 318 0.13 -6.77 -12.11
C ILE A 318 -0.53 -5.67 -11.28
N ILE A 319 0.18 -4.57 -10.99
CA ILE A 319 -0.39 -3.42 -10.27
C ILE A 319 -1.56 -2.84 -11.06
N ILE A 320 -1.40 -2.63 -12.38
CA ILE A 320 -2.49 -2.10 -13.22
C ILE A 320 -3.67 -3.07 -13.25
N CYS A 321 -3.44 -4.35 -13.53
CA CYS A 321 -4.51 -5.35 -13.54
C CYS A 321 -5.23 -5.41 -12.18
N SER A 322 -4.49 -5.40 -11.07
CA SER A 322 -5.09 -5.47 -9.73
C SER A 322 -5.83 -4.17 -9.37
N GLY A 323 -5.32 -3.02 -9.83
CA GLY A 323 -5.98 -1.72 -9.67
C GLY A 323 -7.29 -1.63 -10.44
N LEU A 324 -7.33 -2.14 -11.68
CA LEU A 324 -8.55 -2.18 -12.48
C LEU A 324 -9.60 -3.13 -11.87
N LEU A 325 -9.19 -4.24 -11.26
CA LEU A 325 -10.11 -5.24 -10.69
C LEU A 325 -10.59 -4.92 -9.28
N PHE A 326 -9.72 -4.37 -8.43
CA PHE A 326 -9.96 -4.23 -6.99
C PHE A 326 -9.64 -2.83 -6.45
N GLY A 327 -9.40 -1.86 -7.33
CA GLY A 327 -9.09 -0.47 -6.95
C GLY A 327 -7.76 -0.33 -6.19
N PRO A 328 -7.61 0.73 -5.39
CA PRO A 328 -6.37 1.02 -4.64
C PRO A 328 -5.92 -0.11 -3.72
N ILE A 329 -6.87 -0.83 -3.11
CA ILE A 329 -6.58 -1.99 -2.25
C ILE A 329 -5.91 -3.11 -3.07
N GLY A 330 -6.38 -3.34 -4.30
CA GLY A 330 -5.78 -4.27 -5.24
C GLY A 330 -4.33 -3.93 -5.58
N MET A 331 -4.04 -2.65 -5.76
CA MET A 331 -2.69 -2.18 -6.10
C MET A 331 -1.68 -2.43 -4.97
N ILE A 332 -2.09 -2.24 -3.71
CA ILE A 332 -1.26 -2.52 -2.54
C ILE A 332 -1.06 -4.03 -2.37
N ALA A 333 -2.10 -4.82 -2.60
CA ALA A 333 -2.06 -6.28 -2.47
C ALA A 333 -1.40 -6.99 -3.66
N ALA A 334 -1.18 -6.31 -4.79
CA ALA A 334 -0.67 -6.86 -6.04
C ALA A 334 0.65 -7.62 -5.87
N ILE A 335 1.66 -6.95 -5.30
CA ILE A 335 3.00 -7.52 -5.12
C ILE A 335 3.04 -8.71 -4.16
N PRO A 336 2.45 -8.63 -2.94
CA PRO A 336 2.50 -9.75 -2.02
C PRO A 336 1.73 -10.97 -2.53
N THR A 337 0.57 -10.77 -3.15
CA THR A 337 -0.20 -11.87 -3.76
C THR A 337 0.56 -12.50 -4.92
N TYR A 338 1.12 -11.69 -5.80
CA TYR A 338 1.92 -12.18 -6.91
C TYR A 338 3.15 -12.95 -6.47
N THR A 339 3.89 -12.43 -5.48
CA THR A 339 5.06 -13.10 -4.91
C THR A 339 4.68 -14.47 -4.34
N ALA A 340 3.55 -14.56 -3.63
CA ALA A 340 3.04 -15.82 -3.11
C ALA A 340 2.72 -16.83 -4.22
N ILE A 341 1.98 -16.39 -5.25
CA ILE A 341 1.61 -17.21 -6.41
C ILE A 341 2.86 -17.71 -7.13
N LYS A 342 3.84 -16.83 -7.37
CA LYS A 342 5.08 -17.13 -8.08
C LYS A 342 5.91 -18.18 -7.34
N VAL A 343 6.02 -18.08 -6.02
CA VAL A 343 6.74 -19.07 -5.19
C VAL A 343 6.03 -20.42 -5.18
N ILE A 344 4.71 -20.44 -5.04
CA ILE A 344 3.91 -21.69 -5.12
C ILE A 344 4.09 -22.32 -6.49
N ALA A 345 4.02 -21.52 -7.56
CA ALA A 345 4.21 -21.99 -8.92
C ALA A 345 5.60 -22.65 -9.09
N LYS A 346 6.66 -22.02 -8.58
CA LYS A 346 8.03 -22.55 -8.63
C LYS A 346 8.14 -23.95 -8.02
N GLU A 347 7.56 -24.18 -6.84
CA GLU A 347 7.72 -25.46 -6.13
C GLU A 347 6.80 -26.55 -6.68
N PHE A 348 5.59 -26.20 -7.12
CA PHE A 348 4.59 -27.18 -7.57
C PHE A 348 4.62 -27.46 -9.07
N PHE A 349 4.97 -26.47 -9.90
CA PHE A 349 4.90 -26.52 -11.37
C PHE A 349 6.27 -26.25 -12.02
N SER A 350 7.37 -26.63 -11.37
CA SER A 350 8.75 -26.43 -11.87
C SER A 350 9.04 -27.05 -13.23
N GLU A 351 8.25 -28.04 -13.65
CA GLU A 351 8.38 -28.70 -14.96
C GLU A 351 7.83 -27.84 -16.11
N ASN A 352 6.97 -26.84 -15.82
CA ASN A 352 6.42 -25.96 -16.83
C ASN A 352 7.46 -24.90 -17.26
N ARG A 353 7.75 -24.84 -18.57
CA ARG A 353 8.73 -23.90 -19.16
C ARG A 353 8.44 -22.43 -18.79
N ILE A 354 7.18 -22.02 -18.80
CA ILE A 354 6.77 -20.64 -18.50
C ILE A 354 7.07 -20.32 -17.03
N VAL A 355 6.70 -21.23 -16.13
CA VAL A 355 6.98 -21.09 -14.70
C VAL A 355 8.49 -21.02 -14.46
N ARG A 356 9.27 -21.87 -15.12
CA ARG A 356 10.73 -21.89 -14.97
C ARG A 356 11.39 -20.57 -15.38
N GLU A 357 10.96 -19.95 -16.48
CA GLU A 357 11.49 -18.65 -16.91
C GLU A 357 11.05 -17.52 -15.96
N LEU A 358 9.78 -17.45 -15.60
CA LEU A 358 9.28 -16.41 -14.68
C LEU A 358 9.93 -16.51 -13.30
N THR A 359 10.22 -17.72 -12.82
CA THR A 359 10.76 -17.97 -11.47
C THR A 359 12.28 -18.13 -11.43
N LYS A 360 12.99 -17.93 -12.54
CA LYS A 360 14.44 -18.11 -12.67
C LYS A 360 15.25 -17.28 -11.67
N ASN A 361 14.76 -16.09 -11.32
CA ASN A 361 15.43 -15.15 -10.43
C ASN A 361 15.09 -15.38 -8.95
N LEU A 362 14.12 -16.23 -8.62
CA LEU A 362 13.67 -16.46 -7.22
C LEU A 362 14.73 -17.15 -6.35
#